data_AF-A0A9D6CHT9-F1
#
_entry.id   AF-A0A9D6CHT9-F1
#
_cell.length_a   1.000
_cell.length_b   1.000
_cell.length_c   1.000
_cell.angle_alpha   90.00
_cell.angle_beta   90.00
_cell.angle_gamma   90.00
#
_symmetry.space_group_name_H-M   'P 1'
#
loop_
_entity.id
_entity.type
_entity.pdbx_description
1 polymer ?
#
loop_
_entity_poly.entity_id
_entity_poly.type
_entity_poly.pdbx_seq_one_letter_code
_entity_poly.pdbx_strand_id
1 'polypeptide(L)'
;MAIRAKDLSRLHQRQCVACGYAGRFVDRPAQAACPRCACDFAVRPPKSYAEMEGIDKLEQAPARAARMSRQEPPAVEWRLVERWLMFFFGVVVIGLAVVALGLAAFVVQG
;
A
#
# COMPACT_ATOMS: atom_id res chain seq x y z
N MET A 1 -17.50 10.03 -1.89
CA MET A 1 -17.50 10.29 -0.43
C MET A 1 -16.20 11.02 -0.11
N ALA A 2 -16.23 12.35 -0.05
CA ALA A 2 -15.03 13.16 0.15
C ALA A 2 -14.78 13.33 1.65
N ILE A 3 -13.72 12.70 2.17
CA ILE A 3 -13.34 12.82 3.58
C ILE A 3 -12.65 14.18 3.75
N ARG A 4 -13.18 15.05 4.63
CA ARG A 4 -12.59 16.35 4.98
C ARG A 4 -11.23 16.11 5.65
N ALA A 5 -10.19 16.82 5.19
CA ALA A 5 -8.84 16.72 5.74
C ALA A 5 -8.73 17.04 7.26
N LYS A 6 -9.72 17.74 7.84
CA LYS A 6 -9.80 17.99 9.29
C LYS A 6 -10.19 16.74 10.11
N ASP A 7 -10.85 15.75 9.51
CA ASP A 7 -11.17 14.49 10.20
C ASP A 7 -9.98 13.51 10.23
N LEU A 8 -8.95 13.75 9.41
CA LEU A 8 -7.72 12.96 9.44
C LEU A 8 -6.93 13.18 10.74
N SER A 9 -7.12 14.30 11.47
CA SER A 9 -6.25 14.61 12.61
C SER A 9 -6.52 13.74 13.84
N ARG A 10 -7.74 13.23 14.02
CA ARG A 10 -8.09 12.39 15.18
C ARG A 10 -7.79 10.91 14.96
N LEU A 11 -7.86 10.41 13.71
CA LEU A 11 -7.51 9.02 13.41
C LEU A 11 -6.01 8.73 13.60
N HIS A 12 -5.14 9.72 13.45
CA HIS A 12 -3.69 9.55 13.56
C HIS A 12 -3.17 9.79 14.99
N GLN A 13 -4.03 10.14 15.95
CA GLN A 13 -3.58 10.40 17.31
C GLN A 13 -3.33 9.07 18.07
N ARG A 14 -2.22 9.00 18.80
CA ARG A 14 -1.92 7.83 19.63
C ARG A 14 -2.85 7.80 20.83
N GLN A 15 -3.51 6.66 21.05
CA GLN A 15 -4.42 6.45 22.16
C GLN A 15 -4.11 5.15 22.90
N CYS A 16 -4.34 5.12 24.21
CA CYS A 16 -4.21 3.90 24.99
C CYS A 16 -5.30 2.89 24.57
N VAL A 17 -4.89 1.67 24.19
CA VAL A 17 -5.81 0.61 23.73
C VAL A 17 -6.73 0.12 24.86
N ALA A 18 -6.27 0.14 26.11
CA ALA A 18 -7.04 -0.35 27.25
C ALA A 18 -8.13 0.63 27.72
N CYS A 19 -7.83 1.94 27.81
CA CYS A 19 -8.74 2.92 28.40
C CYS A 19 -9.15 4.08 27.47
N GLY A 20 -8.65 4.11 26.23
CA GLY A 20 -8.97 5.15 25.25
C GLY A 20 -8.37 6.52 25.53
N TYR A 21 -7.47 6.65 26.52
CA TYR A 21 -6.84 7.93 26.83
C TYR A 21 -5.97 8.41 25.65
N ALA A 22 -6.31 9.57 25.10
CA ALA A 22 -5.56 10.28 24.05
C ALA A 22 -5.13 11.64 24.62
N GLY A 23 -3.83 11.82 24.84
CA GLY A 23 -3.29 13.02 25.46
C GLY A 23 -1.77 13.08 25.36
N ARG A 24 -1.19 14.21 25.77
CA ARG A 24 0.25 14.52 25.60
C ARG A 24 1.20 13.45 26.16
N PHE A 25 0.75 12.65 27.11
CA PHE A 25 1.56 11.57 27.70
C PHE A 25 1.67 10.32 26.80
N VAL A 26 0.67 10.05 25.95
CA VAL A 26 0.70 8.91 24.99
C VAL A 26 1.48 9.27 23.74
N ASP A 27 1.52 10.55 23.39
CA ASP A 27 2.28 11.07 22.25
C ASP A 27 3.80 11.08 22.51
N ARG A 28 4.24 11.03 23.78
CA ARG A 28 5.67 11.00 24.14
C ARG A 28 6.24 9.58 23.95
N PRO A 29 7.30 9.41 23.13
CA PRO A 29 7.90 8.09 22.91
C PRO A 29 8.59 7.50 24.14
N ALA A 30 8.96 8.33 25.13
CA ALA A 30 9.64 7.89 26.35
C ALA A 30 8.69 7.37 27.45
N GLN A 31 7.37 7.41 27.24
CA GLN A 31 6.41 6.96 28.24
C GLN A 31 6.25 5.43 28.14
N ALA A 32 6.56 4.71 29.22
CA ALA A 32 6.41 3.24 29.25
C ALA A 32 4.97 2.79 29.52
N ALA A 33 4.19 3.52 30.34
CA ALA A 33 2.84 3.12 30.72
C ALA A 33 1.84 4.28 30.69
N CYS A 34 0.56 3.93 30.51
CA CYS A 34 -0.54 4.89 30.53
C CYS A 34 -0.76 5.46 31.95
N PRO A 35 -0.83 6.80 32.13
CA PRO A 35 -1.03 7.40 33.45
C PRO A 35 -2.42 7.14 34.05
N ARG A 36 -3.40 6.66 33.26
CA ARG A 36 -4.79 6.48 33.71
C ARG A 36 -5.10 5.04 34.13
N CYS A 37 -4.59 4.05 33.39
CA CYS A 37 -4.86 2.64 33.64
C CYS A 37 -3.60 1.79 33.87
N ALA A 38 -2.42 2.42 33.92
CA ALA A 38 -1.12 1.74 34.08
C ALA A 38 -0.80 0.66 33.03
N CYS A 39 -1.54 0.61 31.91
CA CYS A 39 -1.25 -0.30 30.80
C CYS A 39 0.13 0.02 30.21
N ASP A 40 0.97 -1.01 30.10
CA ASP A 40 2.30 -0.94 29.52
C ASP A 40 2.21 -0.84 27.98
N PHE A 41 2.84 0.18 27.40
CA PHE A 41 2.91 0.41 25.96
C PHE A 41 3.98 -0.45 25.27
N ALA A 42 4.93 -1.00 26.02
CA ALA A 42 5.90 -1.96 25.50
C ALA A 42 5.28 -3.34 25.29
N VAL A 43 4.29 -3.71 26.11
CA VAL A 43 3.59 -4.99 25.99
C VAL A 43 2.56 -4.89 24.88
N ARG A 44 2.94 -5.37 23.69
CA ARG A 44 2.01 -5.48 22.58
C ARG A 44 1.13 -6.73 22.79
N PRO A 45 -0.21 -6.59 22.83
CA PRO A 45 -1.07 -7.76 22.79
C PRO A 45 -0.89 -8.51 21.45
N PRO A 46 -1.12 -9.85 21.43
CA PRO A 46 -1.01 -10.63 20.21
C PRO A 46 -1.94 -10.05 19.14
N LYS A 47 -1.44 -9.88 17.92
CA LYS A 47 -2.16 -9.23 16.81
C LYS A 47 -3.17 -10.17 16.16
N SER A 48 -2.99 -11.46 16.35
CA SER A 48 -3.78 -12.51 15.73
C SER A 48 -4.00 -13.65 16.71
N TYR A 49 -5.07 -14.42 16.47
CA TYR A 49 -5.32 -15.66 17.18
C TYR A 49 -4.13 -16.63 17.06
N ALA A 50 -3.49 -16.67 15.88
CA ALA A 50 -2.30 -17.49 15.65
C ALA A 50 -1.11 -17.08 16.54
N GLU A 51 -0.91 -15.79 16.79
CA GLU A 51 0.12 -15.29 17.70
C GLU A 51 -0.23 -15.59 19.17
N MET A 52 -1.53 -15.52 19.53
CA MET A 52 -2.03 -15.83 20.87
C MET A 52 -1.87 -17.32 21.24
N GLU A 53 -2.17 -18.21 20.31
CA GLU A 53 -2.02 -19.67 20.46
C GLU A 53 -0.57 -20.16 20.22
N GLY A 54 0.35 -19.25 19.86
CA GLY A 54 1.75 -19.59 19.59
C GLY A 54 1.98 -20.38 18.29
N ILE A 55 0.98 -20.46 17.40
CA ILE A 55 1.03 -21.16 16.10
C ILE A 55 2.12 -20.54 15.21
N ASP A 56 2.31 -19.23 15.28
CA ASP A 56 3.38 -18.51 14.57
C ASP A 56 4.80 -18.98 14.92
N LYS A 57 5.00 -19.61 16.09
CA LYS A 57 6.31 -20.18 16.50
C LYS A 57 6.53 -21.58 15.96
N LEU A 58 5.45 -22.27 15.57
CA LEU A 58 5.45 -23.62 15.01
C LEU A 58 5.66 -23.60 13.48
N GLU A 59 5.08 -22.63 12.78
CA GLU A 59 5.41 -22.37 11.38
C GLU A 59 6.79 -21.70 11.27
N GLN A 60 7.83 -22.52 11.15
CA GLN A 60 9.20 -22.07 10.93
C GLN A 60 9.27 -21.04 9.77
N ALA A 61 10.09 -20.01 10.00
CA ALA A 61 10.42 -18.90 9.10
C ALA A 61 10.47 -19.17 7.58
N PRO A 62 10.96 -20.31 7.05
CA PRO A 62 10.97 -20.56 5.60
C PRO A 62 9.58 -20.58 4.94
N ALA A 63 8.56 -21.15 5.60
CA ALA A 63 7.22 -21.21 5.02
C ALA A 63 6.57 -19.83 4.93
N ARG A 64 6.83 -18.96 5.91
CA ARG A 64 6.36 -17.57 5.94
C ARG A 64 7.09 -16.71 4.90
N ALA A 65 8.41 -16.87 4.75
CA ALA A 65 9.19 -16.20 3.72
C ALA A 65 8.74 -16.59 2.30
N ALA A 66 8.46 -17.88 2.07
CA ALA A 66 7.98 -18.38 0.78
C ALA A 66 6.55 -17.92 0.44
N ARG A 67 5.69 -17.69 1.44
CA ARG A 67 4.35 -17.10 1.23
C ARG A 67 4.44 -15.61 0.93
N MET A 68 5.27 -14.85 1.65
CA MET A 68 5.49 -13.42 1.38
C MET A 68 6.10 -13.20 -0.01
N SER A 69 7.06 -14.04 -0.43
CA SER A 69 7.65 -13.93 -1.78
C SER A 69 6.67 -14.25 -2.91
N ARG A 70 5.55 -14.94 -2.62
CA ARG A 70 4.51 -15.28 -3.60
C ARG A 70 3.38 -14.26 -3.68
N GLN A 71 3.22 -13.42 -2.65
CA GLN A 71 2.04 -12.54 -2.51
C GLN A 71 2.27 -11.09 -2.91
N GLU A 72 3.50 -10.72 -3.24
CA GLU A 72 3.81 -9.37 -3.71
C GLU A 72 3.92 -9.41 -5.25
N PRO A 73 2.82 -9.19 -6.00
CA PRO A 73 2.99 -8.86 -7.41
C PRO A 73 3.85 -7.59 -7.46
N PRO A 74 4.89 -7.51 -8.31
CA PRO A 74 5.72 -6.32 -8.40
C PRO A 74 4.89 -5.18 -9.01
N ALA A 75 4.09 -4.51 -8.18
CA ALA A 75 3.17 -3.46 -8.59
C ALA A 75 3.90 -2.28 -9.26
N VAL A 76 5.21 -2.15 -9.02
CA VAL A 76 6.09 -1.16 -9.64
C VAL A 76 6.49 -1.58 -11.07
N GLU A 77 6.81 -2.85 -11.29
CA GLU A 77 7.22 -3.36 -12.61
C GLU A 77 6.05 -3.34 -13.60
N TRP A 78 4.84 -3.64 -13.13
CA TRP A 78 3.65 -3.64 -13.97
C TRP A 78 3.35 -2.26 -14.60
N ARG A 79 3.58 -1.18 -13.84
CA ARG A 79 3.36 0.21 -14.34
C ARG A 79 4.34 0.61 -15.43
N LEU A 80 5.58 0.12 -15.38
CA LEU A 80 6.58 0.37 -16.42
C LEU A 80 6.19 -0.34 -17.72
N VAL A 81 5.78 -1.62 -17.61
CA VAL A 81 5.30 -2.41 -18.75
C VAL A 81 4.07 -1.75 -19.38
N GLU A 82 3.11 -1.34 -18.57
CA GLU A 82 1.90 -0.65 -19.02
C GLU A 82 2.22 0.64 -19.79
N ARG A 83 3.13 1.47 -19.27
CA ARG A 83 3.53 2.73 -19.92
C ARG A 83 4.22 2.51 -21.26
N TRP A 84 5.14 1.54 -21.35
CA TRP A 84 5.81 1.23 -22.61
C TRP A 84 4.86 0.61 -23.63
N LEU A 85 3.93 -0.24 -23.20
CA LEU A 85 2.92 -0.82 -24.07
C LEU A 85 2.05 0.26 -24.72
N MET A 86 1.54 1.23 -23.94
CA MET A 86 0.77 2.36 -24.49
C MET A 86 1.59 3.23 -25.45
N PHE A 87 2.87 3.45 -25.15
CA PHE A 87 3.76 4.22 -26.01
C PHE A 87 3.94 3.55 -27.39
N PHE A 88 4.32 2.27 -27.42
CA PHE A 88 4.49 1.55 -28.68
C PHE A 88 3.18 1.44 -29.46
N PHE A 89 2.07 1.19 -28.77
CA PHE A 89 0.75 1.17 -29.40
C PHE A 89 0.42 2.51 -30.07
N GLY A 90 0.64 3.63 -29.37
CA GLY A 90 0.43 4.96 -29.94
C GLY A 90 1.31 5.25 -31.15
N VAL A 91 2.60 4.90 -31.10
CA VAL A 91 3.53 5.06 -32.24
C VAL A 91 3.06 4.27 -33.46
N VAL A 92 2.62 3.02 -33.28
CA VAL A 92 2.13 2.18 -34.38
C VAL A 92 0.85 2.76 -34.98
N VAL A 93 -0.12 3.17 -34.16
CA VAL A 93 -1.38 3.75 -34.63
C VAL A 93 -1.14 5.05 -35.41
N ILE A 94 -0.30 5.95 -34.90
CA ILE A 94 0.04 7.20 -35.58
C ILE A 94 0.79 6.92 -36.89
N GLY A 95 1.77 6.00 -36.86
CA GLY A 95 2.51 5.61 -38.06
C GLY A 95 1.59 5.07 -39.15
N LEU A 96 0.67 4.17 -38.80
CA LEU A 96 -0.31 3.63 -39.73
C LEU A 96 -1.26 4.71 -40.28
N ALA A 97 -1.68 5.65 -39.44
CA ALA A 97 -2.52 6.77 -39.87
C ALA A 97 -1.81 7.67 -40.88
N VAL A 98 -0.54 8.01 -40.64
CA VAL A 98 0.29 8.82 -41.55
C VAL A 98 0.49 8.08 -42.88
N VAL A 99 0.79 6.78 -42.84
CA VAL A 99 0.95 5.96 -44.06
C VAL A 99 -0.35 5.89 -44.85
N ALA A 100 -1.49 5.64 -44.18
CA ALA A 100 -2.79 5.58 -44.83
C ALA A 100 -3.17 6.91 -45.48
N LEU A 101 -2.95 8.03 -44.78
CA LEU A 101 -3.19 9.38 -45.31
C LEU A 101 -2.25 9.71 -46.47
N GLY A 102 -0.98 9.33 -46.38
CA GLY A 102 0.00 9.52 -47.45
C GLY A 102 -0.38 8.75 -48.71
N LEU A 103 -0.79 7.47 -48.57
CA LEU A 103 -1.28 6.67 -49.68
C LEU A 103 -2.57 7.25 -50.28
N ALA A 104 -3.52 7.68 -49.45
CA ALA A 104 -4.75 8.31 -49.92
C ALA A 104 -4.46 9.60 -50.70
N ALA A 105 -3.54 10.45 -50.22
CA ALA A 105 -3.13 11.67 -50.91
C ALA A 105 -2.44 11.39 -52.25
N PHE A 106 -1.61 10.34 -52.30
CA PHE A 106 -0.91 9.93 -53.52
C PHE A 106 -1.88 9.39 -54.58
N VAL A 107 -2.89 8.61 -54.17
CA VAL A 107 -3.93 8.07 -55.06
C VAL A 107 -4.87 9.17 -55.57
N VAL A 108 -5.09 10.25 -54.81
CA VAL A 108 -5.95 11.37 -55.24
C VAL A 108 -5.26 12.29 -56.26
N GLN A 109 -3.92 12.33 -56.30
CA GLN A 109 -3.17 13.22 -57.19
C GLN A 109 -2.68 12.57 -58.50
N GLY A 110 -2.73 11.24 -58.62
CA GLY A 110 -2.36 10.50 -59.83
C GLY A 110 -3.56 10.11 -60.67
#